data_AF-A0A3M1EI47-F1
#
_entry.id   AF-A0A3M1EI47-F1
#
_cell.length_a   1.000
_cell.length_b   1.000
_cell.length_c   1.000
_cell.angle_alpha   90.00
_cell.angle_beta   90.00
_cell.angle_gamma   90.00
#
_symmetry.space_group_name_H-M   'P 1'
#
loop_
_entity.id
_entity.type
_entity.pdbx_description
1 polymer ?
#
loop_
_entity_poly.entity_id
_entity_poly.type
_entity_poly.pdbx_seq_one_letter_code
_entity_poly.pdbx_strand_id
1 'polypeptide(L)'
;MTRVRDDQEDPPVRSPETKAERTGKGGSDEGGEAGRGADIERTTPHPCGSEAFHLPQGTRVPEEAAVADARAVLEAMERLFHQILVSVGYSPRKGVPAGLTIDYVTGMTPAALLERIEREAEVYLARHDAFQVGRVYCYHCGAALCEHTRPATPGEVFAGYRSTGRPRWEEFFSYMLALDDDRVDRLFEENPPILSRLVGRKRLVSEQLLPFGKSSMTYLILGQVVAGYLQAAGERQALTLQIIETKERRLRVQLIATQELRDALAEAVAGQRSPLMRVYDALKEVERRVETINLSWHAARSRAERNELKEKVFAALRHFATSVERKGRQRQRRTSHAEERGRQKRPVHMAFEDCLHATAEDFFRDTDKGSIVVLGKRGRVHVYTEGGRHVTSFLLERDQLERRRRRRRYEPLSTDEIDRFRARWKRGMKR
;
A
#
# COMPACT_ATOMS: atom_id res chain seq x y z
N MET A 1 30.24 -21.44 12.57
CA MET A 1 29.83 -22.46 13.56
C MET A 1 28.86 -21.76 14.50
N THR A 2 27.56 -22.02 14.59
CA THR A 2 26.69 -23.07 14.06
C THR A 2 25.29 -22.44 14.05
N ARG A 3 24.56 -22.51 12.92
CA ARG A 3 23.18 -22.02 12.79
C ARG A 3 22.24 -23.12 13.26
N VAL A 4 21.38 -22.84 14.23
CA VAL A 4 20.24 -23.70 14.57
C VAL A 4 19.07 -23.28 13.69
N ARG A 5 18.63 -24.21 12.84
CA ARG A 5 17.37 -24.17 12.08
C ARG A 5 16.41 -25.09 12.82
N ASP A 6 15.33 -24.54 13.36
CA ASP A 6 14.17 -25.33 13.77
C ASP A 6 13.15 -25.31 12.62
N ASP A 7 13.21 -26.35 11.80
CA ASP A 7 12.13 -26.74 10.89
C ASP A 7 11.41 -27.92 11.57
N GLN A 8 10.27 -27.65 12.23
CA GLN A 8 9.33 -28.68 12.66
C GLN A 8 8.29 -28.86 11.54
N GLU A 9 8.43 -29.95 10.78
CA GLU A 9 7.42 -30.47 9.87
C GLU A 9 6.54 -31.49 10.64
N ASP A 10 5.23 -31.23 10.72
CA ASP A 10 4.23 -32.22 11.13
C ASP A 10 3.82 -33.12 9.94
N PRO A 11 3.50 -34.41 10.19
CA PRO A 11 3.22 -35.41 9.15
C PRO A 11 1.80 -35.27 8.54
N PRO A 12 1.56 -35.84 7.32
CA PRO A 12 0.32 -35.64 6.58
C PRO A 12 -0.84 -36.49 7.12
N VAL A 13 -1.97 -35.84 7.35
CA VAL A 13 -3.27 -36.48 7.65
C VAL A 13 -3.88 -37.03 6.36
N ARG A 14 -4.28 -38.31 6.40
CA ARG A 14 -4.98 -39.04 5.32
C ARG A 14 -6.41 -38.51 5.13
N SER A 15 -6.80 -38.24 3.90
CA SER A 15 -8.21 -38.03 3.51
C SER A 15 -8.92 -39.38 3.30
N PRO A 16 -10.21 -39.52 3.68
CA PRO A 16 -11.00 -40.67 3.29
C PRO A 16 -11.63 -40.46 1.91
N GLU A 17 -11.64 -41.56 1.16
CA GLU A 17 -12.34 -41.77 -0.11
C GLU A 17 -13.85 -41.58 0.05
N THR A 18 -14.51 -41.00 -0.96
CA THR A 18 -15.93 -41.24 -1.18
C THR A 18 -16.20 -41.46 -2.67
N LYS A 19 -16.93 -42.56 -2.90
CA LYS A 19 -17.29 -43.18 -4.16
C LYS A 19 -18.34 -42.39 -4.95
N ALA A 20 -18.33 -42.69 -6.24
CA ALA A 20 -19.29 -42.33 -7.26
C ALA A 20 -20.69 -42.94 -7.08
N GLU A 21 -21.70 -42.25 -7.61
CA GLU A 21 -22.96 -42.75 -8.19
C GLU A 21 -23.56 -41.59 -9.00
N ARG A 22 -23.52 -41.55 -10.35
CA ARG A 22 -24.28 -42.24 -11.41
C ARG A 22 -25.81 -42.02 -11.42
N THR A 23 -26.24 -41.54 -12.60
CA THR A 23 -27.49 -41.75 -13.34
C THR A 23 -28.80 -41.05 -12.94
N GLY A 24 -29.37 -40.35 -13.94
CA GLY A 24 -30.77 -39.92 -13.96
C GLY A 24 -31.13 -39.29 -15.32
N LYS A 25 -31.62 -40.13 -16.24
CA LYS A 25 -32.18 -39.81 -17.58
C LYS A 25 -33.70 -39.59 -17.44
N GLY A 26 -34.29 -38.81 -18.35
CA GLY A 26 -35.74 -38.77 -18.64
C GLY A 26 -36.41 -37.48 -18.13
N GLY A 27 -37.34 -36.84 -18.81
CA GLY A 27 -38.10 -37.21 -20.01
C GLY A 27 -38.88 -36.00 -20.54
N SER A 28 -39.47 -36.23 -21.71
CA SER A 28 -40.40 -35.42 -22.50
C SER A 28 -41.76 -35.17 -21.83
N ASP A 29 -42.45 -34.12 -22.28
CA ASP A 29 -43.90 -34.01 -22.61
C ASP A 29 -44.21 -32.51 -22.84
N GLU A 30 -44.62 -32.04 -24.02
CA GLU A 30 -45.93 -32.15 -24.71
C GLU A 30 -47.13 -31.47 -24.01
N GLY A 31 -47.90 -30.73 -24.81
CA GLY A 31 -49.18 -30.08 -24.50
C GLY A 31 -49.07 -28.55 -24.35
N GLY A 32 -49.81 -27.67 -25.02
CA GLY A 32 -51.05 -27.80 -25.79
C GLY A 32 -51.88 -26.51 -25.60
N GLU A 33 -52.87 -26.29 -26.48
CA GLU A 33 -53.92 -25.24 -26.48
C GLU A 33 -53.53 -23.85 -27.03
N ALA A 34 -54.03 -23.36 -28.18
CA ALA A 34 -55.37 -23.28 -28.79
C ALA A 34 -56.30 -22.24 -28.13
N GLY A 35 -56.64 -21.18 -28.86
CA GLY A 35 -57.75 -20.30 -28.46
C GLY A 35 -57.97 -19.04 -29.30
N ARG A 36 -58.93 -19.13 -30.24
CA ARG A 36 -59.97 -18.13 -30.63
C ARG A 36 -59.47 -16.84 -31.33
N GLY A 37 -59.94 -16.45 -32.51
CA GLY A 37 -61.28 -16.60 -33.10
C GLY A 37 -62.08 -15.31 -32.86
N ALA A 38 -62.07 -14.38 -33.82
CA ALA A 38 -63.05 -13.31 -33.93
C ALA A 38 -63.16 -12.85 -35.39
N ASP A 39 -64.30 -13.19 -35.99
CA ASP A 39 -64.81 -12.72 -37.28
C ASP A 39 -65.07 -11.21 -37.25
N ILE A 40 -64.65 -10.49 -38.29
CA ILE A 40 -65.24 -9.19 -38.66
C ILE A 40 -65.47 -9.14 -40.18
N GLU A 41 -66.60 -8.56 -40.52
CA GLU A 41 -67.41 -8.64 -41.72
C GLU A 41 -66.76 -8.18 -43.02
N ARG A 42 -67.12 -8.88 -44.10
CA ARG A 42 -66.85 -8.50 -45.49
C ARG A 42 -67.67 -7.27 -45.87
N THR A 43 -67.00 -6.17 -46.14
CA THR A 43 -67.56 -5.04 -46.91
C THR A 43 -66.85 -4.98 -48.27
N THR A 44 -67.64 -5.04 -49.34
CA THR A 44 -67.22 -5.00 -50.74
C THR A 44 -66.61 -3.65 -51.11
N PRO A 45 -65.46 -3.59 -51.81
CA PRO A 45 -64.89 -2.32 -52.24
C PRO A 45 -65.45 -1.85 -53.60
N HIS A 46 -65.81 -0.57 -53.66
CA HIS A 46 -66.00 0.19 -54.90
C HIS A 46 -64.65 0.40 -55.62
N PRO A 47 -64.61 0.39 -56.97
CA PRO A 47 -63.40 0.71 -57.72
C PRO A 47 -63.26 2.24 -57.85
N CYS A 48 -62.33 2.82 -57.09
CA CYS A 48 -61.90 4.21 -57.28
C CYS A 48 -60.45 4.23 -57.74
N GLY A 49 -60.16 5.07 -58.73
CA GLY A 49 -59.00 5.01 -59.62
C GLY A 49 -57.63 4.87 -58.95
N SER A 50 -56.86 3.92 -59.45
CA SER A 50 -55.44 3.75 -59.18
C SER A 50 -54.64 4.83 -59.91
N GLU A 51 -54.42 5.98 -59.26
CA GLU A 51 -53.25 6.79 -59.58
C GLU A 51 -52.02 6.02 -59.10
N ALA A 52 -51.20 5.60 -60.07
CA ALA A 52 -49.96 4.90 -59.82
C ALA A 52 -49.00 5.82 -59.06
N PHE A 53 -48.94 5.67 -57.73
CA PHE A 53 -47.80 6.14 -56.95
C PHE A 53 -46.57 5.35 -57.41
N HIS A 54 -45.79 5.94 -58.32
CA HIS A 54 -44.42 5.52 -58.58
C HIS A 54 -43.63 5.71 -57.29
N LEU A 55 -43.52 4.65 -56.48
CA LEU A 55 -42.47 4.55 -55.49
C LEU A 55 -41.13 4.69 -56.25
N PRO A 56 -40.30 5.68 -55.94
CA PRO A 56 -38.99 5.80 -56.56
C PRO A 56 -38.26 4.49 -56.32
N GLN A 57 -37.78 3.86 -57.40
CA GLN A 57 -36.92 2.70 -57.31
C GLN A 57 -35.69 3.11 -56.51
N GLY A 58 -35.70 2.80 -55.21
CA GLY A 58 -34.60 3.09 -54.31
C GLY A 58 -33.35 2.47 -54.91
N THR A 59 -32.38 3.31 -55.24
CA THR A 59 -31.05 2.91 -55.65
C THR A 59 -30.48 2.02 -54.55
N ARG A 60 -30.53 0.69 -54.77
CA ARG A 60 -29.89 -0.25 -53.86
C ARG A 60 -28.40 0.05 -53.92
N VAL A 61 -27.84 0.42 -52.78
CA VAL A 61 -26.38 0.49 -52.62
C VAL A 61 -25.83 -0.89 -53.01
N PRO A 62 -24.83 -0.97 -53.91
CA PRO A 62 -24.21 -2.24 -54.24
C PRO A 62 -23.72 -2.91 -52.95
N GLU A 63 -24.14 -4.15 -52.73
CA GLU A 63 -23.87 -4.88 -51.48
C GLU A 63 -22.36 -4.93 -51.17
N GLU A 64 -21.53 -5.08 -52.19
CA GLU A 64 -20.07 -5.04 -52.07
C GLU A 64 -19.52 -3.71 -51.56
N ALA A 65 -20.09 -2.58 -52.01
CA ALA A 65 -19.69 -1.25 -51.56
C ALA A 65 -20.11 -1.03 -50.09
N ALA A 66 -21.33 -1.42 -49.74
CA ALA A 66 -21.81 -1.33 -48.36
C ALA A 66 -20.98 -2.18 -47.38
N VAL A 67 -20.55 -3.37 -47.80
CA VAL A 67 -19.68 -4.26 -47.01
C VAL A 67 -18.27 -3.67 -46.86
N ALA A 68 -17.72 -3.06 -47.92
CA ALA A 68 -16.42 -2.39 -47.85
C ALA A 68 -16.43 -1.21 -46.88
N ASP A 69 -17.48 -0.38 -46.93
CA ASP A 69 -17.66 0.75 -46.01
C ASP A 69 -17.81 0.26 -44.56
N ALA A 70 -18.62 -0.77 -44.33
CA ALA A 70 -18.77 -1.38 -43.00
C ALA A 70 -17.44 -1.90 -42.44
N ARG A 71 -16.61 -2.53 -43.27
CA ARG A 71 -15.27 -2.99 -42.86
C ARG A 71 -14.37 -1.82 -42.46
N ALA A 72 -14.36 -0.74 -43.25
CA ALA A 72 -13.55 0.44 -42.95
C ALA A 72 -13.94 1.08 -41.61
N VAL A 73 -15.24 1.12 -41.29
CA VAL A 73 -15.74 1.61 -39.99
C VAL A 73 -15.25 0.72 -38.85
N LEU A 74 -15.37 -0.60 -38.98
CA LEU A 74 -14.93 -1.54 -37.94
C LEU A 74 -13.43 -1.43 -37.67
N GLU A 75 -12.59 -1.37 -38.71
CA GLU A 75 -11.15 -1.19 -38.56
C GLU A 75 -10.78 0.14 -37.90
N ALA A 76 -11.49 1.22 -38.26
CA ALA A 76 -11.27 2.53 -37.64
C ALA A 76 -11.67 2.51 -36.15
N MET A 77 -12.79 1.87 -35.81
CA MET A 77 -13.22 1.71 -34.42
C MET A 77 -12.21 0.88 -33.63
N GLU A 78 -11.76 -0.28 -34.14
CA GLU A 78 -10.76 -1.11 -33.46
C GLU A 78 -9.44 -0.35 -33.20
N ARG A 79 -8.96 0.43 -34.18
CA ARG A 79 -7.77 1.28 -33.99
C ARG A 79 -7.99 2.31 -32.88
N LEU A 80 -9.13 2.97 -32.86
CA LEU A 80 -9.47 3.97 -31.83
C LEU A 80 -9.57 3.32 -30.44
N PHE A 81 -10.26 2.20 -30.32
CA PHE A 81 -10.35 1.42 -29.07
C PHE A 81 -8.97 1.00 -28.56
N HIS A 82 -8.11 0.50 -29.45
CA HIS A 82 -6.75 0.09 -29.07
C HIS A 82 -5.94 1.28 -28.55
N GLN A 83 -6.01 2.43 -29.22
CA GLN A 83 -5.33 3.65 -28.78
C GLN A 83 -5.80 4.10 -27.39
N ILE A 84 -7.11 4.09 -27.14
CA ILE A 84 -7.67 4.45 -25.84
C ILE A 84 -7.29 3.42 -24.77
N LEU A 85 -7.46 2.13 -25.04
CA LEU A 85 -7.05 1.09 -24.09
C LEU A 85 -5.58 1.25 -23.69
N VAL A 86 -4.69 1.53 -24.64
CA VAL A 86 -3.27 1.79 -24.37
C VAL A 86 -3.08 3.05 -23.53
N SER A 87 -3.82 4.13 -23.79
CA SER A 87 -3.72 5.37 -22.99
C SER A 87 -4.13 5.15 -21.53
N VAL A 88 -5.10 4.26 -21.26
CA VAL A 88 -5.54 3.89 -19.91
C VAL A 88 -4.81 2.67 -19.31
N GLY A 89 -3.68 2.25 -19.91
CA GLY A 89 -2.74 1.29 -19.31
C GLY A 89 -2.81 -0.16 -19.82
N TYR A 90 -3.57 -0.43 -20.87
CA TYR A 90 -3.56 -1.73 -21.57
C TYR A 90 -2.23 -1.94 -22.33
N SER A 91 -1.89 -3.21 -22.56
CA SER A 91 -0.62 -3.53 -23.22
C SER A 91 -0.68 -3.20 -24.73
N PRO A 92 0.28 -2.42 -25.26
CA PRO A 92 0.29 -2.04 -26.68
C PRO A 92 0.54 -3.20 -27.64
N ARG A 93 0.96 -4.37 -27.11
CA ARG A 93 1.23 -5.59 -27.89
C ARG A 93 0.02 -6.52 -28.01
N LYS A 94 -1.08 -6.23 -27.30
CA LYS A 94 -2.31 -7.04 -27.34
C LYS A 94 -3.34 -6.33 -28.22
N GLY A 95 -4.08 -7.07 -29.05
CA GLY A 95 -5.20 -6.50 -29.80
C GLY A 95 -6.36 -6.08 -28.89
N VAL A 96 -7.35 -5.39 -29.47
CA VAL A 96 -8.59 -5.04 -28.77
C VAL A 96 -9.22 -6.32 -28.22
N PRO A 97 -9.54 -6.39 -26.92
CA PRO A 97 -10.13 -7.57 -26.34
C PRO A 97 -11.51 -7.89 -26.94
N ALA A 98 -11.78 -9.18 -27.17
CA ALA A 98 -13.12 -9.62 -27.54
C ALA A 98 -14.12 -9.38 -26.40
N GLY A 99 -15.30 -8.84 -26.73
CA GLY A 99 -16.38 -8.58 -25.76
C GLY A 99 -16.43 -7.16 -25.18
N LEU A 100 -15.56 -6.25 -25.64
CA LEU A 100 -15.73 -4.82 -25.39
C LEU A 100 -16.89 -4.29 -26.26
N THR A 101 -18.00 -3.92 -25.63
CA THR A 101 -19.21 -3.46 -26.32
C THR A 101 -19.39 -1.97 -26.12
N ILE A 102 -19.78 -1.26 -27.18
CA ILE A 102 -20.24 0.13 -27.12
C ILE A 102 -21.57 0.26 -27.82
N ASP A 103 -22.50 0.90 -27.12
CA ASP A 103 -23.75 1.36 -27.71
C ASP A 103 -23.48 2.65 -28.49
N TYR A 104 -23.58 2.57 -29.82
CA TYR A 104 -23.55 3.73 -30.70
C TYR A 104 -24.96 4.20 -31.02
N VAL A 105 -25.16 5.52 -31.02
CA VAL A 105 -26.43 6.15 -31.42
C VAL A 105 -26.15 7.07 -32.60
N THR A 106 -26.92 6.93 -33.68
CA THR A 106 -26.84 7.82 -34.85
C THR A 106 -27.03 9.28 -34.43
N GLY A 107 -26.11 10.14 -34.86
CA GLY A 107 -26.08 11.57 -34.50
C GLY A 107 -25.21 11.90 -33.27
N MET A 108 -24.58 10.91 -32.64
CA MET A 108 -23.59 11.13 -31.58
C MET A 108 -22.38 11.93 -32.12
N THR A 109 -21.94 12.95 -31.36
CA THR A 109 -20.75 13.72 -31.72
C THR A 109 -19.48 12.90 -31.52
N PRO A 110 -18.38 13.19 -32.26
CA PRO A 110 -17.10 12.51 -32.05
C PRO A 110 -16.59 12.59 -30.60
N ALA A 111 -16.78 13.74 -29.94
CA ALA A 111 -16.38 13.92 -28.54
C ALA A 111 -17.17 13.03 -27.58
N ALA A 112 -18.50 12.93 -27.76
CA ALA A 112 -19.35 12.06 -26.94
C ALA A 112 -19.03 10.57 -27.17
N LEU A 113 -18.69 10.19 -28.41
CA LEU A 113 -18.23 8.84 -28.72
C LEU A 113 -16.90 8.53 -28.02
N LEU A 114 -15.95 9.47 -28.04
CA LEU A 114 -14.64 9.32 -27.38
C LEU A 114 -14.80 9.13 -25.86
N GLU A 115 -15.56 10.01 -25.20
CA GLU A 115 -15.83 9.93 -23.75
C GLU A 115 -16.49 8.61 -23.37
N ARG A 116 -17.41 8.11 -24.22
CA ARG A 116 -18.05 6.81 -24.03
C ARG A 116 -17.04 5.66 -24.14
N ILE A 117 -16.16 5.70 -25.15
CA ILE A 117 -15.12 4.68 -25.34
C ILE A 117 -14.15 4.66 -24.16
N GLU A 118 -13.69 5.82 -23.71
CA GLU A 118 -12.80 5.94 -22.54
C GLU A 118 -13.44 5.31 -21.30
N ARG A 119 -14.70 5.67 -21.00
CA ARG A 119 -15.43 5.11 -19.87
C ARG A 119 -15.59 3.59 -19.96
N GLU A 120 -15.99 3.06 -21.10
CA GLU A 120 -16.16 1.60 -21.26
C GLU A 120 -14.82 0.85 -21.25
N ALA A 121 -13.76 1.44 -21.80
CA ALA A 121 -12.40 0.89 -21.74
C ALA A 121 -11.89 0.85 -20.30
N GLU A 122 -12.10 1.90 -19.50
CA GLU A 122 -11.78 1.92 -18.08
C GLU A 122 -12.56 0.86 -17.30
N VAL A 123 -13.87 0.74 -17.53
CA VAL A 123 -14.71 -0.28 -16.90
C VAL A 123 -14.27 -1.69 -17.29
N TYR A 124 -13.96 -1.90 -18.57
CA TYR A 124 -13.48 -3.17 -19.09
C TYR A 124 -12.15 -3.56 -18.45
N LEU A 125 -11.16 -2.66 -18.49
CA LEU A 125 -9.85 -2.90 -17.89
C LEU A 125 -9.96 -3.08 -16.39
N ALA A 126 -10.80 -2.33 -15.69
CA ALA A 126 -10.92 -2.49 -14.26
C ALA A 126 -11.64 -3.80 -13.86
N ARG A 127 -12.47 -4.36 -14.75
CA ARG A 127 -13.02 -5.72 -14.63
C ARG A 127 -12.02 -6.82 -14.99
N HIS A 128 -11.10 -6.57 -15.93
CA HIS A 128 -10.23 -7.59 -16.56
C HIS A 128 -8.75 -7.50 -16.16
N ASP A 129 -8.37 -6.41 -15.50
CA ASP A 129 -7.10 -6.27 -14.79
C ASP A 129 -7.31 -6.72 -13.35
N ALA A 130 -6.67 -7.84 -13.03
CA ALA A 130 -6.69 -8.38 -11.69
C ALA A 130 -6.00 -7.46 -10.67
N PHE A 131 -5.15 -6.55 -11.14
CA PHE A 131 -4.51 -5.56 -10.31
C PHE A 131 -5.28 -4.24 -10.34
N GLN A 132 -5.84 -3.85 -9.19
CA GLN A 132 -6.42 -2.52 -8.98
C GLN A 132 -5.79 -1.91 -7.73
N VAL A 133 -5.30 -0.68 -7.84
CA VAL A 133 -4.66 0.02 -6.71
C VAL A 133 -5.66 0.14 -5.55
N GLY A 134 -5.20 -0.09 -4.32
CA GLY A 134 -6.06 -0.06 -3.14
C GLY A 134 -6.93 -1.29 -2.89
N ARG A 135 -6.88 -2.32 -3.74
CA ARG A 135 -7.76 -3.49 -3.71
C ARG A 135 -7.01 -4.83 -3.79
N VAL A 136 -7.61 -5.88 -3.23
CA VAL A 136 -7.20 -7.28 -3.45
C VAL A 136 -8.11 -7.95 -4.47
N TYR A 137 -7.59 -8.88 -5.28
CA TYR A 137 -8.44 -9.59 -6.23
C TYR A 137 -9.42 -10.54 -5.51
N CYS A 138 -10.70 -10.52 -5.89
CA CYS A 138 -11.67 -11.48 -5.37
C CYS A 138 -11.80 -12.68 -6.32
N TYR A 139 -11.25 -13.84 -5.94
CA TYR A 139 -11.35 -15.05 -6.74
C TYR A 139 -12.75 -15.64 -6.79
N HIS A 140 -13.58 -15.36 -5.78
CA HIS A 140 -14.98 -15.77 -5.78
C HIS A 140 -15.80 -15.02 -6.85
N CYS A 141 -15.59 -13.71 -6.98
CA CYS A 141 -16.30 -12.88 -7.96
C CYS A 141 -15.59 -12.82 -9.32
N GLY A 142 -14.35 -13.30 -9.42
CA GLY A 142 -13.51 -13.17 -10.60
C GLY A 142 -13.10 -11.73 -10.94
N ALA A 143 -13.14 -10.81 -9.97
CA ALA A 143 -12.98 -9.37 -10.22
C ALA A 143 -12.16 -8.67 -9.13
N ALA A 144 -11.47 -7.58 -9.52
CA ALA A 144 -10.81 -6.66 -8.59
C ALA A 144 -11.73 -5.51 -8.13
N LEU A 145 -12.81 -5.24 -8.88
CA LEU A 145 -13.84 -4.26 -8.54
C LEU A 145 -15.11 -4.94 -8.02
N CYS A 146 -15.06 -5.48 -6.80
CA CYS A 146 -16.25 -5.83 -6.06
C CYS A 146 -16.16 -5.36 -4.61
N GLU A 147 -17.26 -5.45 -3.88
CA GLU A 147 -17.39 -4.98 -2.50
C GLU A 147 -16.35 -5.63 -1.57
N HIS A 148 -16.01 -6.88 -1.85
CA HIS A 148 -15.11 -7.70 -1.05
C HIS A 148 -13.63 -7.29 -1.15
N THR A 149 -13.26 -6.42 -2.11
CA THR A 149 -11.86 -6.16 -2.43
C THR A 149 -11.18 -5.09 -1.58
N ARG A 150 -11.91 -4.51 -0.63
CA ARG A 150 -11.45 -3.47 0.29
C ARG A 150 -11.93 -3.78 1.73
N PRO A 151 -11.24 -3.25 2.76
CA PRO A 151 -11.76 -3.31 4.12
C PRO A 151 -13.10 -2.57 4.20
N ALA A 152 -13.99 -3.06 5.08
CA ALA A 152 -15.26 -2.41 5.38
C ALA A 152 -15.08 -1.31 6.44
N THR A 153 -14.14 -1.49 7.37
CA THR A 153 -13.85 -0.53 8.44
C THR A 153 -12.40 -0.02 8.37
N PRO A 154 -12.10 1.15 8.96
CA PRO A 154 -10.74 1.68 8.99
C PRO A 154 -9.71 0.84 9.76
N GLY A 155 -10.16 0.01 10.71
CA GLY A 155 -9.31 -0.85 11.53
C GLY A 155 -8.96 -2.20 10.89
N GLU A 156 -9.59 -2.55 9.77
CA GLU A 156 -9.43 -3.85 9.13
C GLU A 156 -8.17 -3.97 8.27
N VAL A 157 -7.59 -5.17 8.29
CA VAL A 157 -6.47 -5.60 7.43
C VAL A 157 -6.81 -6.86 6.67
N PHE A 158 -6.12 -7.08 5.55
CA PHE A 158 -6.33 -8.30 4.77
C PHE A 158 -5.73 -9.50 5.50
N ALA A 159 -6.59 -10.43 5.86
CA ALA A 159 -6.27 -11.59 6.69
C ALA A 159 -6.15 -12.90 5.88
N GLY A 160 -6.15 -12.81 4.54
CA GLY A 160 -6.06 -13.94 3.63
C GLY A 160 -7.35 -14.18 2.83
N TYR A 161 -7.47 -15.36 2.24
CA TYR A 161 -8.66 -15.80 1.51
C TYR A 161 -9.38 -16.91 2.26
N ARG A 162 -10.72 -16.88 2.21
CA ARG A 162 -11.57 -18.01 2.60
C ARG A 162 -11.43 -19.16 1.60
N SER A 163 -12.00 -20.32 1.93
CA SER A 163 -12.04 -21.51 1.07
C SER A 163 -12.54 -21.24 -0.35
N THR A 164 -13.53 -20.36 -0.50
CA THR A 164 -14.15 -19.95 -1.78
C THR A 164 -13.38 -18.88 -2.55
N GLY A 165 -12.21 -18.45 -2.06
CA GLY A 165 -11.41 -17.40 -2.69
C GLY A 165 -11.96 -15.99 -2.49
N ARG A 166 -12.94 -15.81 -1.59
CA ARG A 166 -13.38 -14.48 -1.14
C ARG A 166 -12.32 -13.89 -0.17
N PRO A 167 -11.90 -12.63 -0.35
CA PRO A 167 -11.05 -11.93 0.60
C PRO A 167 -11.62 -11.95 2.02
N ARG A 168 -10.75 -12.13 3.00
CA ARG A 168 -11.06 -12.07 4.42
C ARG A 168 -10.43 -10.82 5.02
N TRP A 169 -11.24 -10.03 5.70
CA TRP A 169 -10.84 -8.83 6.43
C TRP A 169 -11.04 -9.08 7.92
N GLU A 170 -10.11 -8.62 8.73
CA GLU A 170 -10.17 -8.71 10.18
C GLU A 170 -9.66 -7.42 10.81
N GLU A 171 -10.27 -7.01 11.92
CA GLU A 171 -9.76 -5.94 12.76
C GLU A 171 -8.30 -6.22 13.16
N PHE A 172 -7.44 -5.22 13.02
CA PHE A 172 -6.00 -5.36 13.18
C PHE A 172 -5.60 -6.01 14.52
N PHE A 173 -6.29 -5.65 15.60
CA PHE A 173 -6.07 -6.25 16.92
C PHE A 173 -6.34 -7.76 16.91
N SER A 174 -7.52 -8.17 16.44
CA SER A 174 -7.91 -9.57 16.34
C SER A 174 -6.95 -10.37 15.45
N TYR A 175 -6.52 -9.76 14.35
CA TYR A 175 -5.55 -10.38 13.45
C TYR A 175 -4.17 -10.58 14.09
N MET A 176 -3.70 -9.61 14.87
CA MET A 176 -2.44 -9.71 15.62
C MET A 176 -2.52 -10.77 16.73
N LEU A 177 -3.67 -10.91 17.39
CA LEU A 177 -3.92 -11.98 18.36
C LEU A 177 -3.89 -13.36 17.69
N ALA A 178 -4.54 -13.51 16.53
CA ALA A 178 -4.50 -14.75 15.75
C ALA A 178 -3.08 -15.09 15.24
N LEU A 179 -2.19 -14.10 15.16
CA LEU A 179 -0.79 -14.26 14.80
C LEU A 179 0.11 -14.62 15.99
N ASP A 180 -0.45 -14.70 17.20
CA ASP A 180 0.27 -14.93 18.46
C ASP A 180 1.42 -13.93 18.63
N ASP A 181 1.13 -12.63 18.44
CA ASP A 181 2.13 -11.58 18.58
C ASP A 181 2.15 -11.07 20.03
N ASP A 182 3.21 -11.39 20.77
CA ASP A 182 3.42 -11.01 22.18
C ASP A 182 3.33 -9.49 22.46
N ARG A 183 3.33 -8.66 21.42
CA ARG A 183 3.29 -7.19 21.54
C ARG A 183 1.86 -6.65 21.50
N VAL A 184 0.84 -7.50 21.35
CA VAL A 184 -0.57 -7.10 21.24
C VAL A 184 -1.03 -6.24 22.42
N ASP A 185 -0.59 -6.55 23.64
CA ASP A 185 -0.97 -5.78 24.85
C ASP A 185 -0.57 -4.30 24.77
N ARG A 186 0.48 -4.00 24.01
CA ARG A 186 1.00 -2.63 23.86
C ARG A 186 0.02 -1.71 23.15
N LEU A 187 -0.95 -2.27 22.42
CA LEU A 187 -2.01 -1.54 21.75
C LEU A 187 -3.00 -0.88 22.73
N PHE A 188 -2.99 -1.29 24.00
CA PHE A 188 -3.81 -0.71 25.07
C PHE A 188 -3.05 0.27 25.97
N GLU A 189 -1.76 0.54 25.68
CA GLU A 189 -1.04 1.63 26.33
C GLU A 189 -1.75 2.98 26.09
N GLU A 190 -1.63 3.94 27.02
CA GLU A 190 -2.20 5.30 26.89
C GLU A 190 -1.80 5.97 25.57
N ASN A 191 -0.57 5.70 25.11
CA ASN A 191 -0.03 6.15 23.84
C ASN A 191 0.42 4.93 23.03
N PRO A 192 -0.50 4.22 22.35
CA PRO A 192 -0.19 2.95 21.72
C PRO A 192 0.80 3.15 20.57
N PRO A 193 1.83 2.30 20.46
CA PRO A 193 2.77 2.36 19.35
C PRO A 193 2.11 1.87 18.07
N ILE A 194 2.63 2.31 16.93
CA ILE A 194 2.35 1.63 15.66
C ILE A 194 3.04 0.28 15.71
N LEU A 195 2.27 -0.79 15.53
CA LEU A 195 2.77 -2.15 15.38
C LEU A 195 2.65 -2.61 13.94
N SER A 196 3.54 -3.51 13.53
CA SER A 196 3.49 -4.12 12.21
C SER A 196 3.85 -5.60 12.26
N ARG A 197 3.34 -6.36 11.28
CA ARG A 197 3.69 -7.77 11.11
C ARG A 197 3.90 -8.10 9.64
N LEU A 198 5.01 -8.77 9.35
CA LEU A 198 5.28 -9.41 8.07
C LEU A 198 4.59 -10.77 8.01
N VAL A 199 3.84 -11.01 6.95
CA VAL A 199 3.10 -12.25 6.72
C VAL A 199 3.42 -12.79 5.33
N GLY A 200 3.84 -14.06 5.28
CA GLY A 200 4.14 -14.75 4.02
C GLY A 200 2.89 -15.37 3.38
N ARG A 201 3.00 -15.65 2.08
CA ARG A 201 1.91 -16.24 1.27
C ARG A 201 1.25 -17.46 1.90
N LYS A 202 2.03 -18.41 2.47
CA LYS A 202 1.52 -19.71 2.96
C LYS A 202 0.33 -19.54 3.91
N ARG A 203 0.35 -18.50 4.75
CA ARG A 203 -0.75 -18.17 5.67
C ARG A 203 -1.94 -17.52 4.98
N LEU A 204 -1.71 -16.67 3.97
CA LEU A 204 -2.79 -15.93 3.28
C LEU A 204 -3.69 -16.81 2.42
N VAL A 205 -3.17 -17.96 1.97
CA VAL A 205 -3.87 -18.90 1.09
C VAL A 205 -4.07 -20.28 1.74
N SER A 206 -3.88 -20.38 3.07
CA SER A 206 -3.95 -21.66 3.80
C SER A 206 -5.32 -22.32 3.60
N GLU A 207 -6.38 -21.55 3.81
CA GLU A 207 -7.79 -22.00 3.71
C GLU A 207 -8.29 -22.05 2.26
N GLN A 208 -7.70 -21.28 1.35
CA GLN A 208 -8.13 -21.19 -0.04
C GLN A 208 -7.98 -22.53 -0.77
N LEU A 209 -9.03 -22.96 -1.47
CA LEU A 209 -9.01 -24.20 -2.26
C LEU A 209 -8.43 -23.94 -3.68
N LEU A 210 -7.95 -25.01 -4.32
CA LEU A 210 -7.35 -24.95 -5.66
C LEU A 210 -8.28 -24.33 -6.73
N PRO A 211 -9.57 -24.70 -6.84
CA PRO A 211 -10.47 -24.11 -7.84
C PRO A 211 -10.65 -22.60 -7.66
N PHE A 212 -10.47 -22.11 -6.44
CA PHE A 212 -10.67 -20.72 -6.08
C PHE A 212 -9.38 -19.91 -6.03
N GLY A 213 -8.36 -20.29 -6.81
CA GLY A 213 -7.20 -19.44 -7.08
C GLY A 213 -5.97 -19.64 -6.18
N LYS A 214 -5.92 -20.69 -5.35
CA LYS A 214 -4.76 -20.97 -4.47
C LYS A 214 -3.41 -21.01 -5.21
N SER A 215 -3.40 -21.54 -6.44
CA SER A 215 -2.23 -21.63 -7.33
C SER A 215 -2.27 -20.63 -8.49
N SER A 216 -3.27 -19.74 -8.53
CA SER A 216 -3.46 -18.81 -9.64
C SER A 216 -2.40 -17.71 -9.67
N MET A 217 -1.94 -17.38 -10.88
CA MET A 217 -1.04 -16.25 -11.17
C MET A 217 -1.79 -14.94 -11.44
N THR A 218 -3.12 -14.94 -11.36
CA THR A 218 -3.96 -13.75 -11.60
C THR A 218 -3.60 -12.63 -10.63
N TYR A 219 -3.41 -12.96 -9.34
CA TYR A 219 -3.03 -12.03 -8.29
C TYR A 219 -2.15 -12.75 -7.26
N LEU A 220 -0.87 -12.94 -7.60
CA LEU A 220 0.02 -13.78 -6.79
C LEU A 220 0.65 -12.97 -5.65
N ILE A 221 0.06 -12.99 -4.46
CA ILE A 221 0.69 -12.38 -3.28
C ILE A 221 1.98 -13.11 -2.93
N LEU A 222 3.11 -12.40 -2.93
CA LEU A 222 4.42 -12.92 -2.50
C LEU A 222 4.60 -12.79 -0.99
N GLY A 223 4.21 -11.64 -0.45
CA GLY A 223 4.22 -11.35 0.97
C GLY A 223 3.49 -10.04 1.25
N GLN A 224 3.16 -9.83 2.53
CA GLN A 224 2.50 -8.62 2.99
C GLN A 224 3.03 -8.12 4.33
N VAL A 225 2.90 -6.83 4.58
CA VAL A 225 3.02 -6.24 5.90
C VAL A 225 1.68 -5.65 6.27
N VAL A 226 1.15 -6.02 7.43
CA VAL A 226 0.03 -5.31 8.06
C VAL A 226 0.59 -4.34 9.08
N ALA A 227 0.01 -3.16 9.20
CA ALA A 227 0.35 -2.19 10.23
C ALA A 227 -0.91 -1.47 10.70
N GLY A 228 -1.01 -1.20 11.99
CA GLY A 228 -2.19 -0.60 12.58
C GLY A 228 -1.88 0.45 13.62
N TYR A 229 -2.95 1.08 14.13
CA TYR A 229 -2.88 2.18 15.09
C TYR A 229 -2.24 3.44 14.51
N LEU A 230 -2.45 3.65 13.21
CA LEU A 230 -2.14 4.89 12.51
C LEU A 230 -3.24 5.89 12.84
N GLN A 231 -2.86 7.10 13.26
CA GLN A 231 -3.84 8.15 13.52
C GLN A 231 -4.03 8.97 12.24
N ALA A 232 -5.23 8.92 11.66
CA ALA A 232 -5.63 9.66 10.47
C ALA A 232 -7.13 9.99 10.56
N ALA A 233 -7.54 11.17 10.08
CA ALA A 233 -8.93 11.63 10.14
C ALA A 233 -9.60 11.55 11.53
N GLY A 234 -8.82 11.66 12.62
CA GLY A 234 -9.32 11.60 13.99
C GLY A 234 -9.59 10.18 14.53
N GLU A 235 -9.26 9.14 13.77
CA GLU A 235 -9.51 7.74 14.13
C GLU A 235 -8.26 6.85 13.97
N ARG A 236 -8.32 5.68 14.61
CA ARG A 236 -7.29 4.64 14.51
C ARG A 236 -7.54 3.83 13.25
N GLN A 237 -6.56 3.83 12.36
CA GLN A 237 -6.65 3.14 11.09
C GLN A 237 -5.54 2.09 10.95
N ALA A 238 -5.77 1.14 10.05
CA ALA A 238 -4.84 0.11 9.67
C ALA A 238 -4.60 0.12 8.16
N LEU A 239 -3.47 -0.48 7.76
CA LEU A 239 -3.12 -0.67 6.36
C LEU A 239 -2.55 -2.07 6.15
N THR A 240 -2.68 -2.52 4.90
CA THR A 240 -1.98 -3.69 4.38
C THR A 240 -1.12 -3.27 3.19
N LEU A 241 0.18 -3.51 3.26
CA LEU A 241 1.11 -3.38 2.15
C LEU A 241 1.43 -4.76 1.58
N GLN A 242 1.14 -5.00 0.31
CA GLN A 242 1.46 -6.25 -0.37
C GLN A 242 2.48 -6.03 -1.47
N ILE A 243 3.29 -7.06 -1.74
CA ILE A 243 3.99 -7.20 -3.02
C ILE A 243 3.39 -8.41 -3.72
N ILE A 244 2.89 -8.17 -4.91
CA ILE A 244 2.23 -9.19 -5.72
C ILE A 244 2.98 -9.38 -7.03
N GLU A 245 2.86 -10.56 -7.63
CA GLU A 245 3.22 -10.82 -9.02
C GLU A 245 1.93 -10.90 -9.86
N THR A 246 1.88 -10.14 -10.95
CA THR A 246 0.78 -10.19 -11.92
C THR A 246 0.99 -11.32 -12.93
N LYS A 247 -0.05 -11.62 -13.73
CA LYS A 247 0.03 -12.61 -14.82
C LYS A 247 1.13 -12.32 -15.84
N GLU A 248 1.50 -11.04 -16.03
CA GLU A 248 2.63 -10.59 -16.87
C GLU A 248 4.01 -10.78 -16.21
N ARG A 249 4.10 -11.47 -15.06
CA ARG A 249 5.33 -11.66 -14.29
C ARG A 249 5.98 -10.34 -13.87
N ARG A 250 5.15 -9.36 -13.51
CA ARG A 250 5.61 -8.08 -12.96
C ARG A 250 5.28 -8.01 -11.48
N LEU A 251 6.22 -7.55 -10.69
CA LEU A 251 6.00 -7.22 -9.29
C LEU A 251 5.29 -5.86 -9.19
N ARG A 252 4.28 -5.80 -8.33
CA ARG A 252 3.58 -4.55 -7.99
C ARG A 252 3.52 -4.39 -6.48
N VAL A 253 3.79 -3.18 -6.03
CA VAL A 253 3.54 -2.77 -4.65
C VAL A 253 2.10 -2.32 -4.54
N GLN A 254 1.42 -2.77 -3.50
CA GLN A 254 0.01 -2.53 -3.30
C GLN A 254 -0.26 -2.07 -1.88
N LEU A 255 -0.66 -0.81 -1.71
CA LEU A 255 -1.15 -0.30 -0.44
C LEU A 255 -2.68 -0.43 -0.41
N ILE A 256 -3.20 -1.22 0.53
CA ILE A 256 -4.63 -1.32 0.81
C ILE A 256 -4.90 -0.66 2.15
N ALA A 257 -5.75 0.36 2.08
CA ALA A 257 -6.21 1.17 3.19
C ALA A 257 -7.54 1.82 2.76
N THR A 258 -8.24 2.40 3.71
CA THR A 258 -9.33 3.35 3.48
C THR A 258 -8.90 4.53 2.62
N GLN A 259 -9.86 5.26 2.06
CA GLN A 259 -9.56 6.44 1.25
C GLN A 259 -8.96 7.55 2.12
N GLU A 260 -9.51 7.73 3.32
CA GLU A 260 -9.14 8.74 4.30
C GLU A 260 -7.67 8.61 4.71
N LEU A 261 -7.18 7.38 4.95
CA LEU A 261 -5.77 7.17 5.25
C LEU A 261 -4.87 7.40 4.03
N ARG A 262 -5.33 7.05 2.82
CA ARG A 262 -4.56 7.32 1.59
C ARG A 262 -4.42 8.82 1.35
N ASP A 263 -5.49 9.57 1.51
CA ASP A 263 -5.49 11.02 1.35
C ASP A 263 -4.59 11.66 2.42
N ALA A 264 -4.72 11.23 3.69
CA ALA A 264 -3.85 11.70 4.75
C ALA A 264 -2.36 11.36 4.53
N LEU A 265 -2.04 10.22 3.88
CA LEU A 265 -0.67 9.87 3.48
C LEU A 265 -0.17 10.74 2.33
N ALA A 266 -1.03 11.09 1.37
CA ALA A 266 -0.69 11.97 0.24
C ALA A 266 -0.45 13.41 0.71
N GLU A 267 -1.31 13.93 1.59
CA GLU A 267 -1.19 15.27 2.18
C GLU A 267 -0.01 15.40 3.15
N ALA A 268 0.41 14.30 3.77
CA ALA A 268 1.56 14.30 4.67
C ALA A 268 2.86 14.79 4.00
N VAL A 269 2.93 14.78 2.67
CA VAL A 269 4.03 15.32 1.87
C VAL A 269 4.15 16.85 1.99
N ALA A 270 3.03 17.56 2.16
CA ALA A 270 2.99 19.00 2.28
C ALA A 270 3.19 19.50 3.72
N GLY A 271 2.95 18.65 4.72
CA GLY A 271 2.98 19.00 6.15
C GLY A 271 4.29 18.67 6.86
N GLN A 272 4.74 19.56 7.76
CA GLN A 272 5.91 19.32 8.60
C GLN A 272 5.77 18.06 9.48
N ARG A 273 6.67 17.09 9.30
CA ARG A 273 7.06 16.03 10.27
C ARG A 273 5.93 15.16 10.88
N SER A 274 4.83 14.92 10.15
CA SER A 274 3.77 13.97 10.56
C SER A 274 4.28 12.52 10.65
N PRO A 275 3.76 11.67 11.56
CA PRO A 275 3.98 10.21 11.54
C PRO A 275 3.64 9.57 10.19
N LEU A 276 2.61 10.09 9.50
CA LEU A 276 2.18 9.59 8.18
C LEU A 276 3.21 9.88 7.08
N MET A 277 3.91 11.01 7.16
CA MET A 277 5.03 11.32 6.24
C MET A 277 6.10 10.23 6.29
N ARG A 278 6.33 9.63 7.47
CA ARG A 278 7.33 8.57 7.62
C ARG A 278 6.87 7.23 7.07
N VAL A 279 5.57 6.96 7.15
CA VAL A 279 4.95 5.80 6.51
C VAL A 279 5.02 5.95 5.00
N TYR A 280 4.73 7.16 4.50
CA TYR A 280 4.88 7.53 3.10
C TYR A 280 6.32 7.36 2.60
N ASP A 281 7.32 7.88 3.33
CA ASP A 281 8.74 7.68 3.00
C ASP A 281 9.12 6.20 2.92
N ALA A 282 8.65 5.40 3.88
CA ALA A 282 8.91 3.97 3.92
C ALA A 282 8.24 3.25 2.74
N LEU A 283 7.03 3.66 2.34
CA LEU A 283 6.33 3.17 1.17
C LEU A 283 7.10 3.48 -0.11
N LYS A 284 7.53 4.74 -0.30
CA LYS A 284 8.33 5.15 -1.48
C LYS A 284 9.66 4.43 -1.58
N GLU A 285 10.28 4.11 -0.45
CA GLU A 285 11.48 3.26 -0.42
C GLU A 285 11.19 1.83 -0.89
N VAL A 286 10.06 1.23 -0.49
CA VAL A 286 9.66 -0.10 -0.98
C VAL A 286 9.36 -0.06 -2.47
N GLU A 287 8.61 0.92 -2.95
CA GLU A 287 8.31 1.11 -4.38
C GLU A 287 9.59 1.15 -5.21
N ARG A 288 10.56 2.00 -4.82
CA ARG A 288 11.86 2.09 -5.51
C ARG A 288 12.64 0.77 -5.51
N ARG A 289 12.63 0.04 -4.39
CA ARG A 289 13.31 -1.26 -4.29
C ARG A 289 12.65 -2.32 -5.15
N VAL A 290 11.32 -2.37 -5.16
CA VAL A 290 10.58 -3.34 -5.99
C VAL A 290 10.77 -3.05 -7.47
N GLU A 291 10.83 -1.78 -7.88
CA GLU A 291 11.14 -1.41 -9.26
C GLU A 291 12.54 -1.90 -9.68
N THR A 292 13.53 -1.79 -8.78
CA THR A 292 14.87 -2.34 -9.01
C THR A 292 14.84 -3.87 -9.13
N ILE A 293 14.08 -4.56 -8.27
CA ILE A 293 13.93 -6.02 -8.30
C ILE A 293 13.20 -6.48 -9.58
N ASN A 294 12.24 -5.70 -10.07
CA ASN A 294 11.42 -6.02 -11.24
C ASN A 294 12.25 -6.32 -12.49
N LEU A 295 13.32 -5.54 -12.71
CA LEU A 295 14.25 -5.72 -13.82
C LEU A 295 14.86 -7.13 -13.83
N SER A 296 15.32 -7.60 -12.66
CA SER A 296 15.87 -8.94 -12.50
C SER A 296 14.77 -10.02 -12.44
N TRP A 297 13.60 -9.71 -11.89
CA TRP A 297 12.48 -10.64 -11.75
C TRP A 297 11.97 -11.13 -13.10
N HIS A 298 11.83 -10.22 -14.05
CA HIS A 298 11.42 -10.56 -15.42
C HIS A 298 12.49 -11.40 -16.14
N ALA A 299 13.77 -11.14 -15.89
CA ALA A 299 14.88 -11.87 -16.51
C ALA A 299 15.10 -13.27 -15.92
N ALA A 300 14.68 -13.52 -14.66
CA ALA A 300 14.93 -14.77 -13.96
C ALA A 300 14.32 -15.99 -14.68
N ARG A 301 15.17 -16.98 -14.97
CA ARG A 301 14.80 -18.21 -15.71
C ARG A 301 14.76 -19.43 -14.80
N SER A 302 15.54 -19.45 -13.73
CA SER A 302 15.62 -20.59 -12.81
C SER A 302 14.74 -20.42 -11.58
N ARG A 303 14.53 -21.52 -10.84
CA ARG A 303 13.89 -21.51 -9.53
C ARG A 303 14.79 -20.88 -8.45
N ALA A 304 16.09 -21.13 -8.53
CA ALA A 304 17.07 -20.60 -7.58
C ALA A 304 17.13 -19.06 -7.63
N GLU A 305 17.26 -18.47 -8.82
CA GLU A 305 17.24 -17.01 -9.00
C GLU A 305 15.93 -16.40 -8.47
N ARG A 306 14.78 -17.02 -8.77
CA ARG A 306 13.49 -16.55 -8.26
C ARG A 306 13.41 -16.59 -6.74
N ASN A 307 14.00 -17.60 -6.09
CA ASN A 307 14.04 -17.67 -4.64
C ASN A 307 14.96 -16.60 -4.04
N GLU A 308 16.11 -16.31 -4.66
CA GLU A 308 16.98 -15.21 -4.23
C GLU A 308 16.27 -13.85 -4.34
N LEU A 309 15.57 -13.61 -5.45
CA LEU A 309 14.80 -12.38 -5.62
C LEU A 309 13.62 -12.30 -4.64
N LYS A 310 12.98 -13.43 -4.30
CA LYS A 310 11.97 -13.46 -3.23
C LYS A 310 12.56 -13.03 -1.90
N GLU A 311 13.77 -13.46 -1.55
CA GLU A 311 14.42 -12.98 -0.32
C GLU A 311 14.64 -11.46 -0.32
N LYS A 312 14.98 -10.88 -1.48
CA LYS A 312 15.07 -9.41 -1.63
C LYS A 312 13.71 -8.72 -1.45
N VAL A 313 12.64 -9.30 -1.98
CA VAL A 313 11.25 -8.84 -1.76
C VAL A 313 10.92 -8.86 -0.26
N PHE A 314 11.18 -9.97 0.44
CA PHE A 314 10.95 -10.07 1.88
C PHE A 314 11.84 -9.12 2.69
N ALA A 315 13.07 -8.85 2.25
CA ALA A 315 13.93 -7.85 2.86
C ALA A 315 13.36 -6.42 2.74
N ALA A 316 12.78 -6.07 1.59
CA ALA A 316 12.09 -4.78 1.40
C ALA A 316 10.88 -4.65 2.35
N LEU A 317 10.06 -5.71 2.46
CA LEU A 317 8.92 -5.73 3.39
C LEU A 317 9.35 -5.66 4.87
N ARG A 318 10.38 -6.43 5.28
CA ARG A 318 10.97 -6.34 6.63
C ARG A 318 11.43 -4.93 6.97
N HIS A 319 12.08 -4.27 6.01
CA HIS A 319 12.55 -2.90 6.17
C HIS A 319 11.38 -1.91 6.33
N PHE A 320 10.29 -2.09 5.59
CA PHE A 320 9.06 -1.31 5.76
C PHE A 320 8.46 -1.48 7.15
N ALA A 321 8.21 -2.73 7.58
CA ALA A 321 7.69 -3.05 8.91
C ALA A 321 8.52 -2.37 10.02
N THR A 322 9.84 -2.56 9.95
CA THR A 322 10.77 -1.95 10.92
C THR A 322 10.75 -0.42 10.86
N SER A 323 10.67 0.18 9.67
CA SER A 323 10.67 1.63 9.50
C SER A 323 9.42 2.27 10.09
N VAL A 324 8.26 1.65 9.88
CA VAL A 324 6.98 2.11 10.40
C VAL A 324 6.98 2.05 11.94
N GLU A 325 7.45 0.94 12.55
CA GLU A 325 7.50 0.81 14.02
C GLU A 325 8.58 1.66 14.70
N ARG A 326 9.82 1.65 14.17
CA ARG A 326 10.97 2.35 14.77
C ARG A 326 10.71 3.85 14.84
N LYS A 327 10.04 4.38 13.83
CA LYS A 327 9.75 5.81 13.71
C LYS A 327 8.48 6.21 14.49
N GLY A 328 7.61 5.27 14.85
CA GLY A 328 6.55 5.45 15.85
C GLY A 328 7.12 5.62 17.28
N ARG A 329 8.10 4.81 17.66
CA ARG A 329 8.80 4.89 18.97
C ARG A 329 9.54 6.21 19.21
N GLN A 330 10.00 6.89 18.16
CA GLN A 330 10.64 8.20 18.31
C GLN A 330 9.67 9.30 18.79
N ARG A 331 8.34 9.10 18.67
CA ARG A 331 7.32 9.98 19.24
C ARG A 331 7.30 9.88 20.77
N GLN A 332 7.25 8.65 21.31
CA GLN A 332 7.29 8.40 22.77
C GLN A 332 8.53 9.02 23.46
N ARG A 333 9.69 9.07 22.77
CA ARG A 333 10.91 9.72 23.31
C ARG A 333 10.97 11.24 23.13
N ARG A 334 10.14 11.86 22.27
CA ARG A 334 10.25 13.30 21.92
C ARG A 334 9.18 14.21 22.54
N THR A 335 8.10 13.71 23.11
CA THR A 335 6.88 14.50 23.42
C THR A 335 6.80 15.11 24.83
N SER A 336 7.92 15.55 25.39
CA SER A 336 7.90 16.48 26.54
C SER A 336 9.14 17.34 26.48
N HIS A 337 10.29 16.67 26.40
CA HIS A 337 11.57 17.36 26.39
C HIS A 337 11.84 18.11 25.08
N ALA A 338 11.28 17.78 23.91
CA ALA A 338 11.53 18.56 22.69
C ALA A 338 10.68 19.84 22.62
N GLU A 339 9.43 19.78 23.09
CA GLU A 339 8.50 20.92 23.13
C GLU A 339 8.91 21.93 24.21
N GLU A 340 9.34 21.44 25.38
CA GLU A 340 9.92 22.26 26.45
C GLU A 340 11.22 22.94 26.01
N ARG A 341 12.02 22.26 25.16
CA ARG A 341 13.25 22.82 24.57
C ARG A 341 13.01 23.86 23.48
N GLY A 342 11.89 23.77 22.76
CA GLY A 342 11.48 24.77 21.77
C GLY A 342 11.03 26.09 22.41
N ARG A 343 10.51 26.04 23.65
CA ARG A 343 10.10 27.22 24.43
C ARG A 343 11.24 27.90 25.20
N GLN A 344 12.34 27.19 25.45
CA GLN A 344 13.50 27.73 26.19
C GLN A 344 14.44 28.54 25.28
N LYS A 345 14.71 29.80 25.64
CA LYS A 345 15.78 30.61 25.02
C LYS A 345 17.15 30.04 25.37
N ARG A 346 17.64 29.12 24.54
CA ARG A 346 18.90 28.41 24.76
C ARG A 346 20.10 29.26 24.34
N PRO A 347 21.13 29.41 25.18
CA PRO A 347 22.32 30.18 24.86
C PRO A 347 23.32 29.34 24.06
N VAL A 348 22.90 28.81 22.91
CA VAL A 348 23.79 27.97 22.08
C VAL A 348 24.93 28.80 21.49
N HIS A 349 24.65 30.04 21.06
CA HIS A 349 25.63 30.95 20.47
C HIS A 349 26.75 31.36 21.44
N MET A 350 26.50 31.36 22.76
CA MET A 350 27.52 31.71 23.77
C MET A 350 28.43 30.54 24.15
N ALA A 351 28.11 29.31 23.74
CA ALA A 351 28.83 28.11 24.18
C ALA A 351 30.33 28.18 23.83
N PHE A 352 30.65 28.76 22.67
CA PHE A 352 32.03 28.92 22.25
C PHE A 352 32.81 29.88 23.17
N GLU A 353 32.28 31.10 23.35
CA GLU A 353 32.90 32.14 24.16
C GLU A 353 33.02 31.71 25.62
N ASP A 354 31.96 31.12 26.19
CA ASP A 354 31.95 30.66 27.57
C ASP A 354 32.97 29.53 27.79
N CYS A 355 33.13 28.61 26.84
CA CYS A 355 34.13 27.55 26.95
C CYS A 355 35.57 28.05 26.79
N LEU A 356 35.78 29.14 26.05
CA LEU A 356 37.09 29.76 25.89
C LEU A 356 37.54 30.47 27.16
N HIS A 357 36.61 31.13 27.86
CA HIS A 357 36.88 31.90 29.07
C HIS A 357 36.67 31.13 30.38
N ALA A 358 36.16 29.90 30.33
CA ALA A 358 35.96 29.03 31.48
C ALA A 358 37.30 28.74 32.20
N THR A 359 37.30 28.85 33.51
CA THR A 359 38.41 28.49 34.40
C THR A 359 38.31 27.02 34.81
N ALA A 360 39.32 26.48 35.51
CA ALA A 360 39.30 25.08 35.91
C ALA A 360 38.09 24.71 36.80
N GLU A 361 37.58 25.66 37.57
CA GLU A 361 36.43 25.47 38.45
C GLU A 361 35.09 25.37 37.71
N ASP A 362 35.07 25.75 36.43
CA ASP A 362 33.86 25.77 35.60
C ASP A 362 33.64 24.43 34.85
N PHE A 363 34.57 23.48 34.95
CA PHE A 363 34.51 22.19 34.27
C PHE A 363 34.04 21.07 35.19
N PHE A 364 32.97 20.40 34.78
CA PHE A 364 32.39 19.27 35.50
C PHE A 364 32.15 18.07 34.58
N ARG A 365 32.20 16.88 35.15
CA ARG A 365 31.83 15.63 34.50
C ARG A 365 30.44 15.28 34.98
N ASP A 366 29.53 15.08 34.03
CA ASP A 366 28.21 14.52 34.30
C ASP A 366 28.37 13.01 34.51
N THR A 367 28.26 12.54 35.74
CA THR A 367 28.48 11.14 36.12
C THR A 367 27.44 10.19 35.53
N ASP A 368 26.23 10.67 35.23
CA ASP A 368 25.18 9.85 34.60
C ASP A 368 25.49 9.56 33.12
N LYS A 369 26.03 10.56 32.42
CA LYS A 369 26.13 10.57 30.94
C LYS A 369 27.55 10.57 30.41
N GLY A 370 28.55 10.63 31.29
CA GLY A 370 29.97 10.74 30.94
C GLY A 370 30.32 11.99 30.12
N SER A 371 29.42 12.99 30.06
CA SER A 371 29.59 14.19 29.26
C SER A 371 30.34 15.28 30.03
N ILE A 372 31.01 16.18 29.32
CA ILE A 372 31.73 17.30 29.93
C ILE A 372 30.81 18.51 29.95
N VAL A 373 30.66 19.12 31.12
CA VAL A 373 29.79 20.25 31.39
C VAL A 373 30.66 21.46 31.69
N VAL A 374 30.41 22.56 30.98
CA VAL A 374 31.12 23.82 31.14
C VAL A 374 30.13 24.88 31.59
N LEU A 375 30.45 25.54 32.69
CA LEU A 375 29.66 26.65 33.21
C LEU A 375 30.08 27.96 32.52
N GLY A 376 29.09 28.70 32.03
CA GLY A 376 29.21 30.04 31.49
C GLY A 376 28.61 31.07 32.44
N LYS A 377 28.78 32.36 32.10
CA LYS A 377 28.26 33.45 32.96
C LYS A 377 26.72 33.41 33.04
N ARG A 378 26.16 33.96 34.12
CA ARG A 378 24.69 34.06 34.35
C ARG A 378 23.95 32.71 34.31
N GLY A 379 24.58 31.66 34.84
CA GLY A 379 23.96 30.34 34.96
C GLY A 379 23.84 29.58 33.64
N ARG A 380 24.52 30.03 32.58
CA ARG A 380 24.58 29.29 31.32
C ARG A 380 25.40 28.02 31.50
N VAL A 381 24.94 26.94 30.89
CA VAL A 381 25.61 25.65 30.95
C VAL A 381 25.66 25.02 29.58
N HIS A 382 26.83 24.52 29.24
CA HIS A 382 27.16 23.94 27.95
C HIS A 382 27.63 22.51 28.14
N VAL A 383 27.04 21.59 27.38
CA VAL A 383 27.38 20.17 27.46
C VAL A 383 28.11 19.77 26.19
N TYR A 384 29.22 19.10 26.36
CA TYR A 384 30.08 18.59 25.30
C TYR A 384 30.26 17.08 25.45
N THR A 385 30.49 16.41 24.32
CA THR A 385 31.00 15.05 24.34
C THR A 385 32.46 15.04 24.81
N GLU A 386 32.96 13.89 25.21
CA GLU A 386 34.38 13.72 25.53
C GLU A 386 35.31 14.01 24.32
N GLY A 387 34.78 13.91 23.11
CA GLY A 387 35.46 14.29 21.87
C GLY A 387 35.46 15.79 21.58
N GLY A 388 34.90 16.62 22.45
CA GLY A 388 34.86 18.08 22.28
C GLY A 388 33.72 18.60 21.39
N ARG A 389 32.74 17.77 21.01
CA ARG A 389 31.58 18.23 20.22
C ARG A 389 30.53 18.82 21.14
N HIS A 390 30.04 20.02 20.83
CA HIS A 390 28.91 20.62 21.54
C HIS A 390 27.64 19.80 21.35
N VAL A 391 26.97 19.47 22.45
CA VAL A 391 25.74 18.68 22.49
C VAL A 391 24.53 19.60 22.70
N THR A 392 24.58 20.45 23.73
CA THR A 392 23.46 21.33 24.07
C THR A 392 23.86 22.46 25.02
N SER A 393 23.02 23.51 25.09
CA SER A 393 23.13 24.59 26.07
C SER A 393 21.80 24.82 26.77
N PHE A 394 21.82 25.19 28.04
CA PHE A 394 20.65 25.57 28.84
C PHE A 394 21.04 26.51 29.99
N LEU A 395 20.04 27.02 30.71
CA LEU A 395 20.24 27.81 31.91
C LEU A 395 19.99 26.95 33.15
N LEU A 396 20.88 27.07 34.14
CA LEU A 396 20.76 26.49 35.47
C LEU A 396 20.61 27.62 36.48
N GLU A 397 19.61 27.48 37.34
CA GLU A 397 19.49 28.29 38.54
C GLU A 397 20.55 27.87 39.56
N ARG A 398 20.95 28.80 40.44
CA ARG A 398 22.06 28.59 41.39
C ARG A 398 21.79 27.41 42.35
N ASP A 399 20.56 27.28 42.82
CA ASP A 399 20.12 26.19 43.70
C ASP A 399 20.20 24.82 43.00
N GLN A 400 19.93 24.76 41.69
CA GLN A 400 19.98 23.53 40.91
C GLN A 400 21.41 23.03 40.69
N LEU A 401 22.37 23.94 40.50
CA LEU A 401 23.79 23.59 40.40
C LEU A 401 24.29 23.00 41.72
N GLU A 402 24.00 23.66 42.84
CA GLU A 402 24.41 23.19 44.17
C GLU A 402 23.80 21.83 44.51
N ARG A 403 22.52 21.61 44.20
CA ARG A 403 21.87 20.30 44.36
C ARG A 403 22.56 19.20 43.55
N ARG A 404 22.98 19.50 42.31
CA ARG A 404 23.70 18.55 41.45
C ARG A 404 25.10 18.22 41.96
N ARG A 405 25.80 19.21 42.56
CA ARG A 405 27.09 18.98 43.24
C ARG A 405 26.93 18.15 44.51
N ARG A 406 25.95 18.48 45.36
CA ARG A 406 25.65 17.72 46.59
C ARG A 406 25.30 16.26 46.31
N ARG A 407 24.60 15.98 45.20
CA ARG A 407 24.24 14.62 44.76
C ARG A 407 25.35 13.91 43.94
N ARG A 408 26.55 14.49 43.84
CA ARG A 408 27.68 13.96 43.03
C ARG A 408 27.34 13.69 41.57
N ARG A 409 26.37 14.44 41.02
CA ARG A 409 26.04 14.36 39.61
C ARG A 409 27.09 15.08 38.75
N TYR A 410 27.54 16.23 39.25
CA TYR A 410 28.58 17.05 38.63
C TYR A 410 29.84 16.98 39.48
N GLU A 411 30.83 16.25 38.99
CA GLU A 411 32.13 16.11 39.64
C GLU A 411 33.14 17.03 38.95
N PRO A 412 33.94 17.82 39.68
CA PRO A 412 34.98 18.66 39.07
C PRO A 412 35.95 17.81 38.23
N LEU A 413 36.32 18.30 37.04
CA LEU A 413 37.39 17.67 36.27
C LEU A 413 38.75 17.99 36.89
N SER A 414 39.71 17.06 36.74
CA SER A 414 41.10 17.38 37.04
C SER A 414 41.72 18.26 35.94
N THR A 415 42.78 18.99 36.26
CA THR A 415 43.48 19.87 35.32
C THR A 415 43.92 19.12 34.05
N ASP A 416 44.44 17.89 34.21
CA ASP A 416 44.83 17.04 33.08
C ASP A 416 43.67 16.67 32.16
N GLU A 417 42.48 16.43 32.72
CA GLU A 417 41.28 16.14 31.94
C GLU A 417 40.80 17.36 31.17
N ILE A 418 40.88 18.55 31.78
CA ILE A 418 40.52 19.82 31.15
C ILE A 418 41.44 20.11 29.97
N ASP A 419 42.74 19.90 30.12
CA ASP A 419 43.71 20.14 29.04
C ASP A 419 43.52 19.15 27.88
N ARG A 420 43.27 17.87 28.18
CA ARG A 420 42.89 16.87 27.17
C ARG A 420 41.61 17.25 26.45
N PHE A 421 40.60 17.73 27.16
CA PHE A 421 39.35 18.21 26.56
C PHE A 421 39.60 19.42 25.65
N ARG A 422 40.30 20.45 26.14
CA ARG A 422 40.60 21.67 25.36
C ARG A 422 41.36 21.37 24.08
N ALA A 423 42.31 20.43 24.11
CA ALA A 423 43.05 20.00 22.93
C ALA A 423 42.15 19.28 21.89
N ARG A 424 41.14 18.52 22.33
CA ARG A 424 40.16 17.87 21.43
C ARG A 424 39.13 18.87 20.91
N TRP A 425 38.60 19.73 21.78
CA TRP A 425 37.66 20.79 21.45
C TRP A 425 38.22 21.75 20.38
N LYS A 426 39.45 22.24 20.55
CA LYS A 426 40.15 23.08 19.56
C LYS A 426 40.40 22.36 18.23
N ARG A 427 40.66 21.04 18.24
CA ARG A 427 40.83 20.24 17.01
C ARG A 427 39.50 20.02 16.28
N GLY A 428 38.42 19.83 17.02
CA GLY A 428 37.06 19.72 16.48
C GLY A 428 36.53 21.01 15.84
N MET A 429 37.20 22.15 16.05
CA MET A 429 36.89 23.44 15.42
C MET A 429 37.59 23.69 14.09
N LYS A 430 38.70 23.01 13.79
CA LYS A 430 39.47 23.20 12.53
C LYS A 430 38.93 22.36 11.36
N ARG A 431 37.81 21.67 11.56
CA ARG A 431 37.03 20.98 10.54
C ARG A 431 35.65 21.63 10.48
#